data_AF-A0A9W8XDS0-F1
#
_entry.id   AF-A0A9W8XDS0-F1
#
_cell.length_a   1.000
_cell.length_b   1.000
_cell.length_c   1.000
_cell.angle_alpha   90.00
_cell.angle_beta   90.00
_cell.angle_gamma   90.00
#
_symmetry.space_group_name_H-M   'P 1'
#
loop_
_entity.id
_entity.type
_entity.pdbx_description
1 polymer ?
#
loop_
_entity_poly.entity_id
_entity_poly.type
_entity_poly.pdbx_seq_one_letter_code
_entity_poly.pdbx_strand_id
1 'polypeptide(L)'
;MPHGRWNHDDQRHLCGAHRDNRVVPYEGVKVSGMSSAARELVTAILSDFLLYLPTQARKLRLAQAESWYHETYFCWIGECGYNDPFYYRIQSPVVIVQFDHHAGVFLTNKDPAKFHIDTLLRTPNGGDYGMAIRPLMKTMAQDFVWAR
;
A
#
# COMPACT_ATOMS: atom_id res chain seq x y z
N MET A 1 -10.37 -17.88 -1.00
CA MET A 1 -9.24 -17.17 -0.35
C MET A 1 -8.80 -17.93 0.88
N PRO A 2 -7.48 -18.02 1.19
CA PRO A 2 -7.01 -18.61 2.44
C PRO A 2 -7.58 -17.88 3.66
N HIS A 3 -7.73 -18.59 4.78
CA HIS A 3 -8.17 -18.01 6.04
C HIS A 3 -7.27 -16.82 6.44
N GLY A 4 -7.89 -15.70 6.86
CA GLY A 4 -7.19 -14.48 7.27
C GLY A 4 -6.69 -13.57 6.12
N ARG A 5 -6.90 -13.94 4.85
CA ARG A 5 -6.50 -13.12 3.68
C ARG A 5 -7.59 -12.14 3.22
N TRP A 6 -8.81 -12.30 3.73
CA TRP A 6 -9.96 -11.45 3.44
C TRP A 6 -10.65 -11.02 4.74
N ASN A 7 -11.15 -9.79 4.79
CA ASN A 7 -12.01 -9.29 5.87
C ASN A 7 -13.15 -8.43 5.30
N HIS A 8 -14.21 -8.20 6.07
CA HIS A 8 -15.40 -7.50 5.57
C HIS A 8 -15.13 -6.05 5.15
N ASP A 9 -14.35 -5.31 5.94
CA ASP A 9 -14.24 -3.86 5.80
C ASP A 9 -13.15 -3.45 4.79
N ASP A 10 -12.00 -4.13 4.83
CA ASP A 10 -10.82 -3.85 3.99
C ASP A 10 -10.57 -4.94 2.93
N GLN A 11 -11.44 -5.95 2.82
CA GLN A 11 -11.33 -7.05 1.86
C GLN A 11 -9.93 -7.66 1.78
N ARG A 12 -9.21 -7.54 0.65
CA ARG A 12 -7.88 -8.12 0.50
C ARG A 12 -6.78 -7.15 0.93
N HIS A 13 -7.09 -5.93 1.36
CA HIS A 13 -6.10 -5.06 1.98
C HIS A 13 -5.63 -5.61 3.32
N LEU A 14 -4.31 -5.51 3.53
CA LEU A 14 -3.66 -5.91 4.78
C LEU A 14 -3.33 -4.70 5.67
N CYS A 15 -3.24 -3.51 5.08
CA CYS A 15 -2.79 -2.27 5.73
C CYS A 15 -3.87 -1.17 5.68
N GLY A 16 -5.14 -1.57 5.58
CA GLY A 16 -6.29 -0.68 5.59
C GLY A 16 -6.54 -0.05 6.95
N ALA A 17 -7.81 0.19 7.27
CA ALA A 17 -8.21 0.87 8.49
C ALA A 17 -7.68 0.15 9.76
N HIS A 18 -7.17 0.93 10.71
CA HIS A 18 -6.65 0.43 12.01
C HIS A 18 -5.48 -0.57 11.92
N ARG A 19 -4.76 -0.62 10.78
CA ARG A 19 -3.60 -1.50 10.56
C ARG A 19 -2.30 -0.73 10.35
N ASP A 20 -2.20 0.47 10.92
CA ASP A 20 -1.00 1.31 10.85
C ASP A 20 0.23 0.54 11.37
N ASN A 21 1.35 0.67 10.68
CA ASN A 21 2.60 -0.02 11.02
C ASN A 21 2.52 -1.56 11.15
N ARG A 22 1.46 -2.20 10.64
CA ARG A 22 1.35 -3.66 10.63
C ARG A 22 2.54 -4.27 9.88
N VAL A 23 3.22 -5.22 10.51
CA VAL A 23 4.23 -6.05 9.84
C VAL A 23 3.51 -7.07 8.96
N VAL A 24 3.73 -6.97 7.66
CA VAL A 24 3.14 -7.86 6.64
C VAL A 24 4.25 -8.70 6.02
N PRO A 25 4.14 -10.04 6.01
CA PRO A 25 5.11 -10.89 5.31
C PRO A 25 5.20 -10.56 3.82
N TYR A 26 6.42 -10.60 3.27
CA TYR A 26 6.63 -10.46 1.83
C TYR A 26 6.02 -11.62 1.07
N GLU A 27 5.44 -11.32 -0.09
CA GLU A 27 4.65 -12.26 -0.90
C GLU A 27 4.78 -11.89 -2.36
N GLY A 28 4.75 -12.89 -3.24
CA GLY A 28 4.81 -12.71 -4.68
C GLY A 28 6.22 -12.76 -5.25
N VAL A 29 6.41 -12.17 -6.42
CA VAL A 29 7.68 -12.23 -7.16
C VAL A 29 8.56 -11.04 -6.80
N LYS A 30 9.86 -11.26 -6.75
CA LYS A 30 10.83 -10.21 -6.48
C LYS A 30 11.03 -9.33 -7.72
N VAL A 31 10.90 -8.01 -7.55
CA VAL A 31 10.95 -7.02 -8.63
C VAL A 31 12.29 -7.05 -9.38
N SER A 32 13.41 -7.27 -8.67
CA SER A 32 14.72 -7.39 -9.32
C SER A 32 14.83 -8.56 -10.32
N GLY A 33 13.98 -9.59 -10.19
CA GLY A 33 13.94 -10.74 -11.10
C GLY A 33 12.97 -10.58 -12.28
N MET A 34 12.25 -9.46 -12.38
CA MET A 34 11.31 -9.19 -13.46
C MET A 34 12.02 -8.61 -14.70
N SER A 35 11.34 -8.64 -15.86
CA SER A 35 11.81 -7.97 -17.08
C SER A 35 11.97 -6.46 -16.88
N SER A 36 12.71 -5.78 -17.75
CA SER A 36 12.81 -4.31 -17.73
C SER A 36 11.43 -3.65 -17.81
N ALA A 37 10.60 -4.07 -18.78
CA ALA A 37 9.25 -3.53 -18.96
C ALA A 37 8.37 -3.71 -17.71
N ALA A 38 8.43 -4.86 -17.04
CA ALA A 38 7.67 -5.08 -15.80
C ALA A 38 8.20 -4.21 -14.65
N ARG A 39 9.52 -4.02 -14.53
CA ARG A 39 10.11 -3.11 -13.54
C ARG A 39 9.71 -1.66 -13.79
N GLU A 40 9.66 -1.22 -15.05
CA GLU A 40 9.19 0.10 -15.44
C GLU A 40 7.71 0.31 -15.06
N LEU A 41 6.86 -0.72 -15.22
CA LEU A 41 5.47 -0.66 -14.74
C LEU A 41 5.40 -0.53 -13.22
N VAL A 42 6.22 -1.26 -12.46
CA VAL A 42 6.30 -1.10 -11.00
C VAL A 42 6.71 0.33 -10.63
N THR A 43 7.70 0.91 -11.31
CA THR A 43 8.10 2.32 -11.12
C THR A 43 6.96 3.28 -11.43
N ALA A 44 6.24 3.07 -12.53
CA ALA A 44 5.11 3.91 -12.92
C ALA A 44 3.99 3.89 -11.87
N ILE A 45 3.63 2.69 -11.38
CA ILE A 45 2.65 2.54 -10.29
C ILE A 45 3.13 3.33 -9.06
N LEU A 46 4.37 3.13 -8.60
CA LEU A 46 4.89 3.86 -7.44
C LEU A 46 4.89 5.38 -7.65
N SER A 47 5.19 5.85 -8.87
CA SER A 47 5.12 7.27 -9.21
C SER A 47 3.71 7.83 -9.07
N ASP A 48 2.69 7.09 -9.50
CA ASP A 48 1.28 7.49 -9.39
C ASP A 48 0.82 7.54 -7.92
N PHE A 49 1.20 6.55 -7.12
CA PHE A 49 0.91 6.56 -5.67
C PHE A 49 1.59 7.72 -4.93
N LEU A 50 2.69 8.25 -5.47
CA LEU A 50 3.44 9.38 -4.90
C LEU A 50 3.05 10.73 -5.54
N LEU A 51 2.01 10.78 -6.37
CA LEU A 51 1.63 11.99 -7.13
C LEU A 51 1.28 13.19 -6.24
N TYR A 52 0.80 12.96 -5.02
CA TYR A 52 0.46 14.01 -4.06
C TYR A 52 1.69 14.77 -3.51
N LEU A 53 2.90 14.23 -3.68
CA LEU A 53 4.12 14.87 -3.21
C LEU A 53 4.61 15.95 -4.18
N PRO A 54 5.20 17.06 -3.68
CA PRO A 54 5.92 18.00 -4.53
C PRO A 54 7.00 17.31 -5.36
N THR A 55 7.27 17.82 -6.56
CA THR A 55 8.13 17.19 -7.57
C THR A 55 9.45 16.66 -7.02
N GLN A 56 10.18 17.45 -6.22
CA GLN A 56 11.46 17.03 -5.67
C GLN A 56 11.32 15.91 -4.63
N ALA A 57 10.33 16.01 -3.73
CA ALA A 57 10.05 14.98 -2.74
C ALA A 57 9.62 13.67 -3.41
N ARG A 58 8.77 13.75 -4.45
CA ARG A 58 8.36 12.59 -5.26
C ARG A 58 9.56 11.89 -5.91
N LYS A 59 10.46 12.66 -6.55
CA LYS A 59 11.68 12.11 -7.17
C LYS A 59 12.54 11.36 -6.16
N LEU A 60 12.76 11.95 -4.97
CA LEU A 60 13.57 11.33 -3.92
C LEU A 60 12.92 10.06 -3.37
N ARG A 61 11.61 10.08 -3.13
CA ARG A 61 10.87 8.90 -2.66
C ARG A 61 10.84 7.77 -3.69
N LEU A 62 10.68 8.10 -4.96
CA LEU A 62 10.71 7.12 -6.04
C LEU A 62 12.10 6.49 -6.19
N ALA A 63 13.16 7.31 -6.21
CA ALA A 63 14.54 6.82 -6.25
C ALA A 63 14.88 5.95 -5.03
N GLN A 64 14.37 6.30 -3.85
CA GLN A 64 14.49 5.45 -2.66
C GLN A 64 13.81 4.10 -2.88
N ALA A 65 12.57 4.06 -3.36
CA ALA A 65 11.87 2.80 -3.63
C ALA A 65 12.58 1.94 -4.69
N GLU A 66 13.09 2.55 -5.76
CA GLU A 66 13.87 1.89 -6.81
C GLU A 66 15.16 1.26 -6.28
N SER A 67 15.88 1.97 -5.38
CA SER A 67 17.10 1.45 -4.76
C SER A 67 16.88 0.13 -3.99
N TRP A 68 15.63 -0.12 -3.56
CA TRP A 68 15.22 -1.31 -2.85
C TRP A 68 14.66 -2.43 -3.73
N TYR A 69 14.70 -2.34 -5.07
CA TYR A 69 14.13 -3.39 -5.95
C TYR A 69 14.70 -4.80 -5.73
N HIS A 70 15.88 -4.93 -5.14
CA HIS A 70 16.50 -6.19 -4.71
C HIS A 70 15.75 -6.89 -3.54
N GLU A 71 14.89 -6.15 -2.84
CA GLU A 71 14.01 -6.60 -1.75
C GLU A 71 12.59 -6.01 -1.88
N THR A 72 12.18 -5.67 -3.10
CA THR A 72 10.79 -5.29 -3.40
C THR A 72 10.06 -6.48 -4.00
N TYR A 73 8.84 -6.74 -3.54
CA TYR A 73 8.00 -7.83 -3.98
C TYR A 73 6.70 -7.31 -4.60
N PHE A 74 6.29 -7.93 -5.70
CA PHE A 74 5.01 -7.71 -6.37
C PHE A 74 4.12 -8.95 -6.18
N CYS A 75 2.99 -8.78 -5.50
CA CYS A 75 1.97 -9.79 -5.27
C CYS A 75 0.73 -9.47 -6.11
N TRP A 76 0.10 -10.49 -6.69
CA TRP A 76 -1.12 -10.40 -7.48
C TRP A 76 -2.14 -11.44 -7.02
N ILE A 77 -3.41 -11.06 -6.96
CA ILE A 77 -4.53 -11.98 -6.66
C ILE A 77 -5.71 -11.62 -7.55
N GLY A 78 -6.17 -12.58 -8.36
CA GLY A 78 -7.29 -12.42 -9.27
C GLY A 78 -6.93 -12.90 -10.67
N GLU A 79 -7.93 -12.92 -11.53
CA GLU A 79 -7.77 -13.24 -12.95
C GLU A 79 -7.16 -12.04 -13.71
N CYS A 80 -6.65 -12.29 -14.93
CA CYS A 80 -5.94 -11.29 -15.74
C CYS A 80 -6.76 -10.78 -16.94
N GLY A 81 -8.05 -11.10 -17.03
CA GLY A 81 -8.91 -10.67 -18.12
C GLY A 81 -9.30 -9.19 -18.04
N TYR A 82 -9.75 -8.65 -19.18
CA TYR A 82 -10.08 -7.24 -19.33
C TYR A 82 -11.15 -6.74 -18.36
N ASN A 83 -12.07 -7.61 -17.92
CA ASN A 83 -13.14 -7.25 -16.99
C ASN A 83 -12.95 -7.80 -15.57
N ASP A 84 -11.84 -8.51 -15.32
CA ASP A 84 -11.71 -9.25 -14.06
C ASP A 84 -11.25 -8.35 -12.90
N PRO A 85 -11.87 -8.46 -11.72
CA PRO A 85 -11.42 -7.77 -10.52
C PRO A 85 -10.13 -8.43 -9.99
N PHE A 86 -9.20 -7.58 -9.61
CA PHE A 86 -7.90 -8.01 -9.08
C PHE A 86 -7.46 -7.17 -7.89
N TYR A 87 -6.51 -7.73 -7.15
CA TYR A 87 -5.71 -7.10 -6.12
C TYR A 87 -4.23 -7.16 -6.54
N TYR A 88 -3.47 -6.12 -6.23
CA TYR A 88 -2.02 -6.21 -6.21
C TYR A 88 -1.41 -5.48 -5.02
N ARG A 89 -0.17 -5.86 -4.69
CA ARG A 89 0.66 -5.19 -3.69
C ARG A 89 2.10 -5.09 -4.15
N ILE A 90 2.68 -3.90 -4.06
CA ILE A 90 4.13 -3.71 -4.13
C ILE A 90 4.59 -3.40 -2.72
N GLN A 91 5.58 -4.15 -2.24
CA GLN A 91 6.06 -4.03 -0.87
C GLN A 91 7.58 -4.16 -0.81
N SER A 92 8.21 -3.26 -0.07
CA SER A 92 9.64 -3.29 0.27
C SER A 92 9.83 -2.84 1.74
N PRO A 93 11.07 -2.73 2.23
CA PRO A 93 11.33 -2.14 3.55
C PRO A 93 10.91 -0.67 3.69
N VAL A 94 10.76 0.06 2.57
CA VAL A 94 10.53 1.52 2.56
C VAL A 94 9.17 1.95 2.05
N VAL A 95 8.43 1.07 1.36
CA VAL A 95 7.10 1.39 0.82
C VAL A 95 6.21 0.16 0.78
N ILE A 96 4.91 0.37 1.04
CA ILE A 96 3.88 -0.60 0.73
C ILE A 96 2.73 0.12 0.04
N VAL A 97 2.38 -0.32 -1.16
CA VAL A 97 1.19 0.10 -1.89
C VAL A 97 0.29 -1.08 -2.11
N GLN A 98 -1.01 -0.88 -1.94
CA GLN A 98 -2.01 -1.89 -2.26
C GLN A 98 -3.10 -1.26 -3.10
N PHE A 99 -3.62 -2.08 -4.00
CA PHE A 99 -4.74 -1.78 -4.85
C PHE A 99 -5.68 -2.98 -4.77
N ASP A 100 -6.96 -2.72 -4.55
CA ASP A 100 -7.97 -3.77 -4.58
C ASP A 100 -9.26 -3.29 -5.25
N HIS A 101 -9.85 -4.17 -6.04
CA HIS A 101 -11.25 -4.03 -6.42
C HIS A 101 -12.12 -4.59 -5.31
N HIS A 102 -13.01 -3.77 -4.76
CA HIS A 102 -13.83 -4.14 -3.61
C HIS A 102 -15.25 -4.54 -4.01
N ALA A 103 -15.81 -5.53 -3.33
CA ALA A 103 -17.26 -5.67 -3.20
C ALA A 103 -17.85 -4.40 -2.53
N GLY A 104 -19.13 -4.15 -2.72
CA GLY A 104 -19.80 -3.00 -2.13
C GLY A 104 -19.96 -3.16 -0.63
N VAL A 105 -19.35 -2.26 0.15
CA VAL A 105 -19.67 -2.11 1.59
C VAL A 105 -20.89 -1.19 1.75
N PHE A 106 -20.89 -0.06 1.01
CA PHE A 106 -22.01 0.87 0.91
C PHE A 106 -22.71 0.83 -0.46
N LEU A 107 -22.22 -0.03 -1.36
CA LEU A 107 -22.74 -0.22 -2.71
C LEU A 107 -23.52 -1.55 -2.76
N THR A 108 -24.36 -1.72 -3.79
CA THR A 108 -25.26 -2.88 -3.90
C THR A 108 -24.59 -4.13 -4.49
N ASN A 109 -23.34 -4.06 -4.95
CA ASN A 109 -22.64 -5.21 -5.50
C ASN A 109 -22.11 -6.15 -4.42
N LYS A 110 -22.46 -7.43 -4.54
CA LYS A 110 -22.01 -8.48 -3.60
C LYS A 110 -20.58 -8.93 -3.85
N ASP A 111 -20.12 -8.83 -5.11
CA ASP A 111 -18.82 -9.32 -5.55
C ASP A 111 -17.91 -8.16 -5.96
N PRO A 112 -16.57 -8.31 -5.86
CA PRO A 112 -15.60 -7.35 -6.38
C PRO A 112 -15.85 -6.96 -7.83
N ALA A 113 -15.76 -5.66 -8.13
CA ALA A 113 -15.99 -5.14 -9.47
C ALA A 113 -15.10 -3.92 -9.77
N LYS A 114 -14.83 -3.68 -11.06
CA LYS A 114 -13.88 -2.65 -11.51
C LYS A 114 -14.24 -1.19 -11.17
N PHE A 115 -15.49 -0.93 -10.81
CA PHE A 115 -15.95 0.42 -10.49
C PHE A 115 -15.73 0.82 -9.03
N HIS A 116 -15.34 -0.11 -8.16
CA HIS A 116 -15.10 0.17 -6.75
C HIS A 116 -13.66 -0.22 -6.42
N ILE A 117 -12.81 0.80 -6.32
CA ILE A 117 -11.36 0.66 -6.15
C ILE A 117 -10.99 1.31 -4.83
N ASP A 118 -10.29 0.55 -4.01
CA ASP A 118 -9.57 1.07 -2.87
C ASP A 118 -8.08 0.99 -3.15
N THR A 119 -7.37 2.05 -2.77
CA THR A 119 -5.90 2.09 -2.85
C THR A 119 -5.33 2.61 -1.54
N LEU A 120 -4.13 2.17 -1.20
CA LEU A 120 -3.42 2.69 -0.04
C LEU A 120 -1.92 2.75 -0.30
N LEU A 121 -1.28 3.70 0.37
CA LEU A 121 0.16 3.87 0.45
C LEU A 121 0.53 4.01 1.93
N ARG A 122 1.45 3.18 2.41
CA ARG A 122 2.00 3.29 3.78
C ARG A 122 3.52 3.28 3.74
N THR A 123 4.13 3.74 4.82
CA THR A 123 5.58 3.60 5.04
C THR A 123 5.79 2.50 6.10
N PRO A 124 6.35 1.34 5.72
CA PRO A 124 6.56 0.22 6.65
C PRO A 124 7.46 0.56 7.84
N ASN A 125 7.54 -0.37 8.80
CA ASN A 125 8.54 -0.37 9.88
C ASN A 125 8.49 0.87 10.81
N GLY A 126 7.29 1.29 11.21
CA GLY A 126 7.14 2.48 12.05
C GLY A 126 7.13 3.79 11.25
N GLY A 127 7.24 3.73 9.92
CA GLY A 127 7.28 4.92 9.08
C GLY A 127 5.95 5.67 8.99
N ASP A 128 4.82 5.03 9.34
CA ASP A 128 3.53 5.70 9.30
C ASP A 128 3.47 6.82 10.34
N TYR A 129 3.04 8.00 9.90
CA TYR A 129 2.79 9.18 10.74
C TYR A 129 3.96 9.59 11.64
N GLY A 130 5.20 9.27 11.25
CA GLY A 130 6.38 9.58 12.05
C GLY A 130 6.49 8.76 13.33
N MET A 131 5.84 7.59 13.42
CA MET A 131 5.93 6.75 14.62
C MET A 131 7.36 6.32 14.94
N ALA A 132 8.23 6.16 13.95
CA ALA A 132 9.65 5.87 14.12
C ALA A 132 10.44 7.04 14.74
N ILE A 133 10.03 8.29 14.48
CA ILE A 133 10.69 9.48 15.04
C ILE A 133 10.09 9.89 16.39
N ARG A 134 8.85 9.51 16.69
CA ARG A 134 8.15 9.87 17.92
C ARG A 134 8.95 9.59 19.21
N PRO A 135 9.63 8.44 19.39
CA PRO A 135 10.45 8.18 20.58
C PRO A 135 11.69 9.08 20.69
N LEU A 136 12.12 9.70 19.59
CA LEU A 136 13.30 10.57 19.54
C LEU A 136 12.95 12.03 19.84
N MET A 137 11.66 12.36 19.89
CA MET A 137 11.18 13.72 20.14
C MET A 137 10.92 13.92 21.64
N LYS A 138 11.22 15.12 22.15
CA LYS A 138 10.79 15.52 23.50
C LYS A 138 9.26 15.51 23.53
N THR A 139 8.67 14.78 24.47
CA THR A 139 7.23 14.77 24.67
C THR A 139 6.80 16.03 25.41
N MET A 140 5.58 16.49 25.12
CA MET A 140 4.91 17.58 25.82
C MET A 140 3.50 17.11 26.17
N ALA A 141 3.00 17.45 27.35
CA ALA A 141 1.61 17.20 27.69
C ALA A 141 0.71 18.04 26.76
N GLN A 142 -0.19 17.37 26.04
CA GLN A 142 -1.29 18.02 25.34
C GLN A 142 -2.56 17.81 26.17
N ASP A 143 -2.96 18.84 26.91
CA ASP A 143 -4.29 18.87 27.50
C ASP A 143 -5.27 19.14 26.36
N PHE A 144 -5.93 18.10 25.86
CA PHE A 144 -6.99 18.21 24.85
C PHE A 144 -8.24 18.82 25.51
N VAL A 145 -8.16 20.11 25.85
CA VAL A 145 -9.27 20.84 26.44
C VAL A 145 -10.21 21.26 25.31
N TRP A 146 -11.24 20.46 25.09
CA TRP A 146 -12.37 20.88 24.27
C TRP A 146 -13.25 21.81 25.12
N ALA A 147 -13.22 23.10 24.83
CA ALA A 147 -14.25 24.01 25.34
C ALA A 147 -15.59 23.66 24.68
N ARG A 148 -16.67 23.61 25.47
CA ARG A 148 -18.04 23.49 24.96
C ARG A 148 -18.44 24.70 24.14
#